data_AF-A0A6B1AYX3-F1
#
_entry.id   AF-A0A6B1AYX3-F1
#
_cell.length_a   1.000
_cell.length_b   1.000
_cell.length_c   1.000
_cell.angle_alpha   90.00
_cell.angle_beta   90.00
_cell.angle_gamma   90.00
#
_symmetry.space_group_name_H-M   'P 1'
#
loop_
_entity.id
_entity.type
_entity.pdbx_description
1 polymer ?
#
loop_
_entity_poly.entity_id
_entity_poly.type
_entity_poly.pdbx_seq_one_letter_code
_entity_poly.pdbx_strand_id
1 'polypeptide(L)'
;MIHDLHEIGGWSLIAANGAVGIWALLAHRYERFRGRPCWIAIGIAQLIVVVQTLTGVAIQVSNEGLGGQHELYGFAAFVSVGIIFAYRNEMRDRPYLLFGLGSLWLMGLGIRAILLV
;
A
#
# COMPACT_ATOMS: atom_id res chain seq x y z
N MET A 1 -13.50 15.46 9.93
CA MET A 1 -12.25 15.01 10.60
C MET A 1 -11.78 13.66 10.13
N ILE A 2 -12.54 12.56 10.32
CA ILE A 2 -12.11 11.21 9.87
C ILE A 2 -12.08 11.13 8.33
N HIS A 3 -13.05 11.73 7.66
CA HIS A 3 -13.07 11.86 6.19
C HIS A 3 -11.86 12.63 5.65
N ASP A 4 -11.55 13.80 6.21
CA ASP A 4 -10.39 14.62 5.79
C ASP A 4 -9.05 13.89 5.99
N LEU A 5 -8.94 13.16 7.12
CA LEU A 5 -7.78 12.34 7.41
C LEU A 5 -7.65 11.16 6.45
N HIS A 6 -8.77 10.56 6.05
CA HIS A 6 -8.83 9.50 5.05
C HIS A 6 -8.45 10.02 3.66
N GLU A 7 -8.90 11.21 3.27
CA GLU A 7 -8.51 11.80 1.98
C GLU A 7 -7.00 12.08 1.92
N ILE A 8 -6.44 12.72 2.95
CA ILE A 8 -4.99 12.97 3.07
C ILE A 8 -4.21 11.65 3.16
N GLY A 9 -4.78 10.67 3.85
CA GLY A 9 -4.23 9.31 3.99
C GLY A 9 -4.13 8.60 2.64
N GLY A 10 -5.08 8.81 1.73
CA GLY A 10 -5.07 8.25 0.38
C GLY A 10 -3.88 8.74 -0.44
N TRP A 11 -3.61 10.04 -0.43
CA TRP A 11 -2.43 10.61 -1.09
C TRP A 11 -1.11 10.12 -0.46
N SER A 12 -1.09 10.01 0.87
CA SER A 12 0.06 9.48 1.61
C SER A 12 0.34 8.02 1.24
N LEU A 13 -0.70 7.20 1.09
CA LEU A 13 -0.60 5.81 0.63
C LEU A 13 0.06 5.72 -0.74
N ILE A 14 -0.42 6.52 -1.70
CA ILE A 14 0.08 6.54 -3.08
C ILE A 14 1.56 6.97 -3.09
N ALA A 15 1.87 8.09 -2.47
CA ALA A 15 3.23 8.63 -2.46
C ALA A 15 4.22 7.69 -1.77
N ALA A 16 3.87 7.15 -0.60
CA ALA A 16 4.73 6.25 0.15
C ALA A 16 4.97 4.94 -0.62
N ASN A 17 3.93 4.31 -1.15
CA ASN A 17 4.05 3.04 -1.88
C ASN A 17 4.76 3.22 -3.23
N GLY A 18 4.57 4.36 -3.92
CA GLY A 18 5.31 4.70 -5.12
C GLY A 18 6.82 4.85 -4.86
N ALA A 19 7.18 5.66 -3.86
CA ALA A 19 8.58 5.89 -3.49
C ALA A 19 9.27 4.61 -2.99
N VAL A 20 8.62 3.86 -2.11
CA VAL A 20 9.13 2.58 -1.59
C VAL A 20 9.22 1.53 -2.69
N GLY A 21 8.23 1.47 -3.59
CA GLY A 21 8.26 0.56 -4.73
C GLY A 21 9.48 0.78 -5.61
N ILE A 22 9.75 2.04 -5.97
CA ILE A 22 10.94 2.44 -6.74
C ILE A 22 12.22 2.10 -5.97
N TRP A 23 12.29 2.44 -4.67
CA TRP A 23 13.47 2.14 -3.84
C TRP A 23 13.73 0.63 -3.77
N ALA A 24 12.71 -0.19 -3.50
CA ALA A 24 12.86 -1.64 -3.43
C ALA A 24 13.33 -2.23 -4.78
N LEU A 25 12.83 -1.73 -5.92
CA LEU A 25 13.33 -2.14 -7.23
C LEU A 25 14.80 -1.72 -7.46
N LEU A 26 15.19 -0.52 -7.03
CA LEU A 26 16.59 -0.08 -7.07
C LEU A 26 17.46 -0.95 -6.15
N ALA A 27 16.98 -1.35 -4.97
CA ALA A 27 17.67 -2.24 -4.04
C ALA A 27 17.78 -3.68 -4.58
N HIS A 28 16.84 -4.11 -5.43
CA HIS A 28 16.95 -5.37 -6.15
C HIS A 28 18.15 -5.34 -7.12
N ARG A 29 18.28 -4.26 -7.91
CA ARG A 29 19.33 -4.10 -8.92
C ARG A 29 20.70 -3.73 -8.35
N TYR A 30 20.73 -2.89 -7.32
CA TYR A 30 21.95 -2.29 -6.78
C TYR A 30 22.04 -2.53 -5.28
N GLU A 31 23.12 -3.17 -4.83
CA GLU A 31 23.28 -3.56 -3.43
C GLU A 31 23.40 -2.36 -2.47
N ARG A 32 23.86 -1.21 -2.97
CA ARG A 32 24.00 0.04 -2.22
C ARG A 32 22.70 0.53 -1.57
N PHE A 33 21.54 0.22 -2.15
CA PHE A 33 20.24 0.66 -1.65
C PHE A 33 19.58 -0.36 -0.70
N ARG A 34 20.24 -1.50 -0.47
CA ARG A 34 19.76 -2.53 0.47
C ARG A 34 20.07 -2.12 1.92
N GLY A 35 19.35 -2.71 2.86
CA GLY A 35 19.62 -2.56 4.29
C GLY A 35 18.37 -2.27 5.10
N ARG A 36 18.56 -2.08 6.42
CA ARG A 36 17.48 -1.82 7.38
C ARG A 36 16.57 -0.65 7.01
N PRO A 37 17.06 0.50 6.49
CA PRO A 37 16.19 1.63 6.14
C PRO A 37 15.15 1.28 5.07
N CYS A 38 15.55 0.51 4.05
CA CYS A 38 14.64 0.07 2.99
C CYS A 38 13.52 -0.82 3.56
N TRP A 39 13.86 -1.75 4.46
CA TRP A 39 12.89 -2.63 5.11
C TRP A 39 11.93 -1.89 6.04
N ILE A 40 12.42 -0.90 6.79
CA ILE A 40 11.58 -0.03 7.63
C ILE A 40 10.60 0.74 6.74
N ALA A 41 11.07 1.30 5.64
CA ALA A 41 10.23 2.02 4.69
C ALA A 41 9.13 1.12 4.08
N ILE A 42 9.47 -0.11 3.70
CA ILE A 42 8.50 -1.13 3.26
C ILE A 42 7.43 -1.39 4.33
N GLY A 43 7.85 -1.61 5.58
CA GLY A 43 6.93 -1.85 6.68
C GLY A 43 5.97 -0.67 6.91
N ILE A 44 6.49 0.57 6.88
CA ILE A 44 5.67 1.78 7.02
C ILE A 44 4.67 1.91 5.87
N ALA A 45 5.10 1.70 4.62
CA ALA A 45 4.22 1.81 3.46
C ALA A 45 3.07 0.78 3.49
N GLN A 46 3.35 -0.45 3.93
CA GLN A 46 2.29 -1.46 4.12
C GLN A 46 1.36 -1.12 5.29
N LEU A 47 1.90 -0.58 6.39
CA LEU A 47 1.10 -0.17 7.54
C LEU A 47 0.12 0.95 7.15
N ILE A 48 0.54 1.92 6.34
CA ILE A 48 -0.33 2.99 5.83
C ILE A 48 -1.54 2.39 5.09
N VAL A 49 -1.35 1.37 4.25
CA VAL A 49 -2.44 0.70 3.52
C VAL A 49 -3.44 0.05 4.47
N VAL A 50 -2.94 -0.62 5.51
CA VAL A 50 -3.80 -1.25 6.54
C VAL A 50 -4.59 -0.20 7.30
N VAL A 51 -3.93 0.84 7.81
CA VAL A 51 -4.59 1.92 8.54
C VAL A 51 -5.65 2.59 7.67
N GLN A 52 -5.32 2.91 6.42
CA GLN A 52 -6.22 3.54 5.47
C GLN A 52 -7.45 2.68 5.17
N THR A 53 -7.27 1.36 5.04
CA THR A 53 -8.41 0.46 4.81
C THR A 53 -9.32 0.39 6.03
N LEU A 54 -8.74 0.30 7.24
CA LEU A 54 -9.52 0.27 8.48
C LEU A 54 -10.29 1.58 8.72
N THR A 55 -9.67 2.73 8.42
CA THR A 55 -10.35 4.03 8.47
C THR A 55 -11.50 4.10 7.46
N GLY A 56 -11.30 3.60 6.24
CA GLY A 56 -12.37 3.49 5.23
C GLY A 56 -13.54 2.63 5.69
N VAL A 57 -13.28 1.48 6.33
CA VAL A 57 -14.33 0.63 6.93
C VAL A 57 -15.06 1.37 8.05
N ALA A 58 -14.36 2.13 8.89
CA ALA A 58 -14.98 2.89 9.97
C ALA A 58 -15.96 3.97 9.43
N ILE A 59 -15.58 4.69 8.36
CA ILE A 59 -16.44 5.68 7.68
C ILE A 59 -17.67 4.99 7.07
N GLN A 60 -17.50 3.80 6.50
CA GLN A 60 -18.62 3.07 5.90
C GLN A 60 -19.63 2.63 6.96
N VAL A 61 -19.17 2.16 8.12
CA VAL A 61 -20.03 1.77 9.24
C VAL A 61 -20.79 2.97 9.83
N SER A 62 -20.27 4.20 9.72
CA SER A 62 -20.96 5.41 10.18
C SER A 62 -22.05 5.94 9.22
N ASN A 63 -22.45 5.17 8.20
CA ASN A 63 -23.44 5.56 7.18
C ASN A 63 -23.06 6.82 6.38
N GLU A 64 -21.77 7.16 6.31
CA GLU A 64 -21.28 8.28 5.48
C GLU A 64 -21.03 7.88 4.02
N GLY A 65 -21.26 6.61 3.66
CA GLY A 65 -21.44 6.13 2.29
C GLY A 65 -20.28 6.41 1.33
N LEU A 66 -19.28 5.53 1.32
CA LEU A 66 -18.29 5.45 0.23
C LEU A 66 -18.89 4.59 -0.89
N GLY A 67 -18.89 5.08 -2.13
CA GLY A 67 -19.44 4.35 -3.29
C GLY A 67 -18.77 2.98 -3.51
N GLY A 68 -19.52 1.99 -4.02
CA GLY A 68 -19.10 0.59 -4.03
C GLY A 68 -17.79 0.25 -4.80
N GLN A 69 -17.33 1.11 -5.72
CA GLN A 69 -16.03 0.90 -6.38
C GLN A 69 -14.85 1.20 -5.46
N HIS A 70 -14.96 2.22 -4.61
CA HIS A 70 -13.92 2.59 -3.65
C HIS A 70 -13.69 1.48 -2.61
N GLU A 71 -14.78 0.86 -2.14
CA GLU A 71 -14.74 -0.28 -1.21
C GLU A 71 -13.96 -1.47 -1.80
N LEU A 72 -14.20 -1.78 -3.08
CA LEU A 72 -13.51 -2.87 -3.78
C LEU A 72 -12.00 -2.63 -3.85
N TYR A 73 -11.56 -1.42 -4.22
CA TYR A 73 -10.13 -1.12 -4.33
C TYR A 73 -9.43 -1.08 -2.96
N GLY A 74 -10.08 -0.54 -1.93
CA GLY A 74 -9.57 -0.55 -0.56
C GLY A 74 -9.41 -1.98 -0.03
N PHE A 75 -10.42 -2.83 -0.22
CA PHE A 75 -10.35 -4.25 0.14
C PHE A 75 -9.27 -5.00 -0.64
N ALA A 76 -9.17 -4.79 -1.96
CA ALA A 76 -8.14 -5.38 -2.80
C ALA A 76 -6.73 -4.99 -2.35
N ALA A 77 -6.53 -3.74 -1.93
CA ALA A 77 -5.25 -3.27 -1.38
C ALA A 77 -4.89 -4.00 -0.09
N PHE A 78 -5.84 -4.15 0.85
CA PHE A 78 -5.62 -4.87 2.10
C PHE A 78 -5.29 -6.35 1.88
N VAL A 79 -6.06 -7.05 1.04
CA VAL A 79 -5.79 -8.45 0.69
C VAL A 79 -4.41 -8.57 0.00
N SER A 80 -4.06 -7.63 -0.87
CA SER A 80 -2.75 -7.60 -1.53
C SER A 80 -1.60 -7.53 -0.53
N VAL A 81 -1.70 -6.73 0.55
CA VAL A 81 -0.70 -6.71 1.63
C VAL A 81 -0.54 -8.09 2.26
N GLY A 82 -1.65 -8.77 2.57
CA GLY A 82 -1.64 -10.13 3.10
C GLY A 82 -0.97 -11.14 2.17
N ILE A 83 -1.28 -11.09 0.87
CA ILE A 83 -0.69 -11.97 -0.15
C ILE A 83 0.82 -11.70 -0.28
N ILE A 84 1.23 -10.43 -0.40
CA ILE A 84 2.65 -10.05 -0.46
C ILE A 84 3.39 -10.59 0.76
N PHE A 85 2.81 -10.46 1.95
CA PHE A 85 3.41 -10.98 3.16
C PHE A 85 3.49 -12.51 3.16
N ALA A 86 2.44 -13.22 2.71
CA ALA A 86 2.42 -14.68 2.64
C ALA A 86 3.52 -15.23 1.72
N TYR A 87 3.73 -14.59 0.55
CA TYR A 87 4.74 -15.01 -0.44
C TYR A 87 6.18 -14.66 -0.05
N ARG A 88 6.41 -13.94 1.06
CA ARG A 88 7.77 -13.53 1.48
C ARG A 88 8.73 -14.71 1.69
N ASN A 89 8.21 -15.86 2.10
CA ASN A 89 8.99 -17.06 2.35
C ASN A 89 9.30 -17.81 1.05
N GLU A 90 8.33 -17.86 0.13
CA GLU A 90 8.48 -18.48 -1.19
C GLU A 90 9.45 -17.70 -2.08
N MET A 91 9.42 -16.36 -2.00
CA MET A 91 10.30 -15.47 -2.78
C MET A 91 11.48 -14.94 -1.95
N ARG A 92 12.02 -15.75 -1.04
CA ARG A 92 13.11 -15.36 -0.13
C ARG A 92 14.40 -15.00 -0.87
N ASP A 93 14.60 -15.49 -2.09
CA ASP A 93 15.71 -15.15 -2.98
C ASP A 93 15.55 -13.76 -3.63
N ARG A 94 14.32 -13.26 -3.79
CA ARG A 94 14.01 -11.97 -4.43
C ARG A 94 13.03 -11.10 -3.63
N PRO A 95 13.27 -10.85 -2.34
CA PRO A 95 12.33 -10.14 -1.48
C PRO A 95 12.06 -8.71 -1.98
N TYR A 96 13.11 -7.99 -2.39
CA TYR A 96 12.98 -6.61 -2.87
C TYR A 96 12.16 -6.50 -4.16
N LEU A 97 12.13 -7.55 -4.99
CA LEU A 97 11.30 -7.58 -6.19
C LEU A 97 9.82 -7.75 -5.82
N LEU A 98 9.52 -8.66 -4.90
CA LEU A 98 8.16 -8.91 -4.40
C LEU A 98 7.58 -7.65 -3.74
N PHE A 99 8.32 -7.04 -2.81
CA PHE A 99 7.86 -5.82 -2.14
C PHE A 99 7.89 -4.59 -3.05
N GLY A 100 8.83 -4.50 -4.00
CA GLY A 100 8.89 -3.40 -4.96
C GLY A 100 7.69 -3.37 -5.90
N LEU A 101 7.44 -4.48 -6.60
CA LEU A 101 6.27 -4.60 -7.48
C LEU A 101 4.96 -4.57 -6.68
N GLY A 102 4.94 -5.19 -5.50
CA GLY A 102 3.79 -5.16 -4.59
C GLY A 102 3.42 -3.74 -4.15
N SER A 103 4.40 -2.91 -3.76
CA SER A 103 4.15 -1.52 -3.42
C SER A 103 3.71 -0.69 -4.64
N LEU A 104 4.30 -0.88 -5.82
CA LEU A 104 3.81 -0.18 -7.03
C LEU A 104 2.38 -0.59 -7.41
N TRP A 105 2.01 -1.84 -7.21
CA TRP A 105 0.64 -2.32 -7.35
C TRP A 105 -0.32 -1.62 -6.38
N LEU A 106 0.05 -1.52 -5.10
CA LEU A 106 -0.74 -0.82 -4.07
C LEU A 106 -0.90 0.68 -4.39
N MET A 107 0.15 1.33 -4.90
CA MET A 107 0.07 2.69 -5.42
C MET A 107 -0.96 2.80 -6.56
N GLY A 108 -0.92 1.88 -7.53
CA GLY A 108 -1.87 1.85 -8.65
C GLY A 108 -3.32 1.66 -8.19
N LEU A 109 -3.56 0.81 -7.21
CA LEU A 109 -4.87 0.66 -6.58
C LEU A 109 -5.34 1.94 -5.90
N GLY A 110 -4.45 2.63 -5.16
CA GLY A 110 -4.75 3.91 -4.53
C GLY A 110 -5.12 4.99 -5.54
N ILE A 111 -4.39 5.10 -6.65
CA ILE A 111 -4.73 6.03 -7.75
C ILE A 111 -6.11 5.73 -8.31
N ARG A 112 -6.41 4.45 -8.60
CA ARG A 112 -7.73 4.06 -9.10
C ARG A 112 -8.85 4.33 -8.10
N ALA A 113 -8.60 4.14 -6.80
CA ALA A 113 -9.58 4.41 -5.76
C ALA A 113 -9.95 5.91 -5.70
N ILE A 114 -8.97 6.81 -5.89
CA ILE A 114 -9.22 8.27 -5.89
C ILE A 114 -9.88 8.74 -7.20
N LEU A 115 -9.50 8.17 -8.35
CA LEU A 115 -9.97 8.63 -9.67
C LEU A 115 -11.33 8.05 -10.09
N LEU A 116 -11.75 6.92 -9.53
CA LEU A 116 -13.02 6.25 -9.85
C LEU A 116 -14.09 6.46 -8.76
N VAL A 117 -14.03 7.62 -8.09
CA VAL A 117 -15.06 8.10 -7.15
C VAL A 117 -16.35 8.43 -7.88
#